data_AF-A0A6P1Y3T4-F1
#
_entry.id   AF-A0A6P1Y3T4-F1
#
_cell.length_a   1.000
_cell.length_b   1.000
_cell.length_c   1.000
_cell.angle_alpha   90.00
_cell.angle_beta   90.00
_cell.angle_gamma   90.00
#
_symmetry.space_group_name_H-M   'P 1'
#
loop_
_entity.id
_entity.type
_entity.pdbx_description
1 polymer ?
#
loop_
_entity_poly.entity_id
_entity_poly.type
_entity_poly.pdbx_seq_one_letter_code
_entity_poly.pdbx_strand_id
1 'polypeptide(L)'
;MERILLYHDSFQNWKAHYIEKAQLVLSDLPYQLGANAYGSNPSWYIGGDNKNGESKNARYSFFDTDSKAGFRIAEFFHFCNNLLIKEPKAKGKAPCMILFCAFEQQFELIEAAKQYGFNNYINIFTDINDVVIDPCAGSGTTLLACKNLGRKGYGFEIKREYVKGFYEKLLPLAQGDLFIQAELERQEKGKQARRAAALINA
;
A
#
# COMPACT_ATOMS: atom_id res chain seq x y z
N MET A 1 -30.76 -10.76 -16.97
CA MET A 1 -30.17 -9.74 -16.07
C MET A 1 -28.85 -9.32 -16.68
N GLU A 2 -28.54 -8.02 -16.71
CA GLU A 2 -27.23 -7.56 -17.18
C GLU A 2 -26.12 -8.14 -16.30
N ARG A 3 -25.04 -8.60 -16.93
CA ARG A 3 -23.94 -9.30 -16.24
C ARG A 3 -22.91 -8.35 -15.62
N ILE A 4 -22.98 -7.06 -15.94
CA ILE A 4 -22.01 -6.02 -15.53
C ILE A 4 -22.78 -4.74 -15.30
N LEU A 5 -22.58 -4.11 -14.14
CA LEU A 5 -23.23 -2.87 -13.73
C LEU A 5 -22.18 -1.93 -13.11
N LEU A 6 -22.26 -0.64 -13.43
CA LEU A 6 -21.45 0.42 -12.84
C LEU A 6 -22.40 1.46 -12.22
N TYR A 7 -22.31 1.65 -10.91
CA TYR A 7 -23.16 2.59 -10.18
C TYR A 7 -22.43 3.91 -9.97
N HIS A 8 -23.05 5.03 -10.37
CA HIS A 8 -22.57 6.37 -10.05
C HIS A 8 -23.11 6.80 -8.68
N ASP A 9 -22.58 6.19 -7.62
CA ASP A 9 -23.01 6.41 -6.24
C ASP A 9 -21.86 6.07 -5.27
N SER A 10 -21.99 6.47 -4.01
CA SER A 10 -21.09 6.02 -2.95
C SER A 10 -21.32 4.54 -2.62
N PHE A 11 -20.24 3.79 -2.36
CA PHE A 11 -20.33 2.41 -1.90
C PHE A 11 -21.11 2.29 -0.57
N GLN A 12 -21.22 3.37 0.21
CA GLN A 12 -22.00 3.38 1.45
C GLN A 12 -23.50 3.17 1.18
N ASN A 13 -23.99 3.56 0.00
CA ASN A 13 -25.38 3.43 -0.42
C ASN A 13 -25.70 2.07 -1.06
N TRP A 14 -24.83 1.06 -0.91
CA TRP A 14 -24.95 -0.25 -1.56
C TRP A 14 -26.32 -0.93 -1.39
N LYS A 15 -27.04 -0.66 -0.30
CA LYS A 15 -28.37 -1.22 -0.04
C LYS A 15 -29.45 -0.74 -1.01
N ALA A 16 -29.25 0.40 -1.66
CA ALA A 16 -30.16 0.93 -2.68
C ALA A 16 -30.01 0.20 -4.04
N HIS A 17 -28.97 -0.63 -4.18
CA HIS A 17 -28.59 -1.28 -5.43
C HIS A 17 -28.75 -2.80 -5.33
N TYR A 18 -29.12 -3.44 -6.43
CA TYR A 18 -29.17 -4.90 -6.50
C TYR A 18 -27.77 -5.46 -6.79
N ILE A 19 -27.04 -5.80 -5.73
CA ILE A 19 -25.67 -6.32 -5.82
C ILE A 19 -25.65 -7.78 -5.34
N GLU A 20 -25.19 -8.69 -6.20
CA GLU A 20 -24.98 -10.09 -5.84
C GLU A 20 -23.79 -10.24 -4.89
N LYS A 21 -23.77 -11.35 -4.13
CA LYS A 21 -22.65 -11.63 -3.24
C LYS A 21 -21.38 -11.91 -4.05
N ALA A 22 -20.31 -11.23 -3.71
CA ALA A 22 -19.01 -11.34 -4.35
C ALA A 22 -18.20 -12.52 -3.80
N GLN A 23 -17.50 -13.22 -4.68
CA GLN A 23 -16.44 -14.18 -4.34
C GLN A 23 -15.09 -13.46 -4.15
N LEU A 24 -14.88 -12.36 -4.86
CA LEU A 24 -13.65 -11.56 -4.87
C LEU A 24 -14.01 -10.07 -4.81
N VAL A 25 -13.35 -9.35 -3.91
CA VAL A 25 -13.36 -7.88 -3.87
C VAL A 25 -11.96 -7.37 -4.20
N LEU A 26 -11.89 -6.45 -5.17
CA LEU A 26 -10.67 -5.75 -5.59
C LEU A 26 -10.83 -4.27 -5.25
N SER A 27 -9.88 -3.72 -4.50
CA SER A 27 -9.92 -2.29 -4.15
C SER A 27 -8.51 -1.71 -4.09
N ASP A 28 -8.37 -0.54 -4.70
CA ASP A 28 -7.21 0.35 -4.58
C ASP A 28 -7.60 1.47 -3.62
N LEU A 29 -7.21 1.35 -2.35
CA LEU A 29 -7.66 2.26 -1.31
C LEU A 29 -6.87 3.57 -1.39
N PRO A 30 -7.55 4.74 -1.37
CA PRO A 30 -6.87 6.02 -1.41
C PRO A 30 -6.00 6.20 -0.16
N TYR A 31 -4.74 6.58 -0.37
CA TYR A 31 -3.80 6.82 0.71
C TYR A 31 -4.10 8.17 1.38
N GLN A 32 -4.52 8.12 2.64
CA GLN A 32 -4.94 9.31 3.39
C GLN A 32 -3.74 10.11 3.90
N LEU A 33 -3.09 10.82 2.99
CA LEU A 33 -2.01 11.75 3.33
C LEU A 33 -2.53 13.03 3.99
N GLY A 34 -3.80 13.41 3.77
CA GLY A 34 -4.37 14.66 4.27
C GLY A 34 -3.51 15.87 3.86
N ALA A 35 -3.27 16.79 4.79
CA ALA A 35 -2.39 17.94 4.55
C ALA A 35 -0.92 17.56 4.27
N ASN A 36 -0.51 16.31 4.55
CA ASN A 36 0.83 15.80 4.26
C ASN A 36 0.98 15.29 2.82
N ALA A 37 -0.07 15.38 1.99
CA ALA A 37 0.05 15.21 0.53
C ALA A 37 0.97 16.28 -0.09
N TYR A 38 1.22 17.34 0.69
CA TYR A 38 2.17 18.41 0.43
C TYR A 38 3.54 17.88 -0.01
N GLY A 39 3.91 18.22 -1.25
CA GLY A 39 5.23 17.94 -1.83
C GLY A 39 5.27 16.86 -2.90
N SER A 40 4.15 16.20 -3.18
CA SER A 40 4.04 15.27 -4.31
C SER A 40 3.71 15.94 -5.65
N ASN A 41 3.35 17.23 -5.69
CA ASN A 41 2.98 17.94 -6.92
C ASN A 41 3.54 19.40 -6.92
N PRO A 42 4.12 19.90 -8.03
CA PRO A 42 4.64 21.26 -8.13
C PRO A 42 3.58 22.36 -7.95
N SER A 43 2.31 22.09 -8.23
CA SER A 43 1.21 23.05 -8.10
C SER A 43 0.97 23.55 -6.66
N TRP A 44 1.67 22.96 -5.70
CA TRP A 44 1.62 23.28 -4.27
C TRP A 44 2.61 24.37 -3.89
N TYR A 45 3.50 24.76 -4.79
CA TYR A 45 4.53 25.77 -4.56
C TYR A 45 4.37 26.96 -5.52
N ILE A 46 4.78 28.15 -5.06
CA ILE A 46 4.71 29.36 -5.89
C ILE A 46 5.64 29.20 -7.11
N GLY A 47 5.04 29.15 -8.30
CA GLY A 47 5.79 28.91 -9.54
C GLY A 47 6.37 27.50 -9.68
N GLY A 48 5.86 26.52 -8.93
CA GLY A 48 6.36 25.14 -9.00
C GLY A 48 7.61 24.84 -8.18
N ASP A 49 8.18 25.85 -7.50
CA ASP A 49 9.43 25.73 -6.75
C ASP A 49 9.20 25.96 -5.25
N ASN A 50 9.57 24.97 -4.43
CA ASN A 50 9.41 25.01 -2.98
C ASN A 50 10.20 26.12 -2.28
N LYS A 51 11.25 26.65 -2.93
CA LYS A 51 12.02 27.79 -2.41
C LYS A 51 11.23 29.09 -2.41
N ASN A 52 10.23 29.19 -3.28
CA ASN A 52 9.39 30.37 -3.40
C ASN A 52 8.23 30.38 -2.40
N GLY A 53 8.15 29.38 -1.53
CA GLY A 53 7.09 29.24 -0.55
C GLY A 53 5.88 28.46 -1.07
N GLU A 54 4.93 28.24 -0.17
CA GLU A 54 3.74 27.44 -0.44
C GLU A 54 2.72 28.24 -1.26
N SER A 55 2.06 27.59 -2.23
CA SER A 55 0.97 28.18 -3.01
C SER A 55 -0.34 28.22 -2.22
N LYS A 56 -1.37 28.87 -2.77
CA LYS A 56 -2.74 28.81 -2.23
C LYS A 56 -3.35 27.40 -2.18
N ASN A 57 -2.80 26.44 -2.93
CA ASN A 57 -3.25 25.05 -2.93
C ASN A 57 -2.52 24.24 -1.85
N ALA A 58 -1.51 24.83 -1.18
CA ALA A 58 -0.76 24.16 -0.14
C ALA A 58 -1.65 23.75 1.03
N ARG A 59 -1.38 22.56 1.60
CA ARG A 59 -2.07 22.00 2.78
C ARG A 59 -3.57 21.71 2.61
N TYR A 60 -4.14 21.91 1.43
CA TYR A 60 -5.46 21.37 1.09
C TYR A 60 -5.36 19.86 0.85
N SER A 61 -6.48 19.14 0.80
CA SER A 61 -6.50 17.72 0.42
C SER A 61 -6.57 17.57 -1.10
N PHE A 62 -5.96 16.52 -1.66
CA PHE A 62 -5.94 16.29 -3.12
C PHE A 62 -7.31 15.87 -3.65
N PHE A 63 -8.09 15.14 -2.83
CA PHE A 63 -9.49 14.81 -3.05
C PHE A 63 -10.33 15.23 -1.83
N ASP A 64 -11.63 15.53 -1.99
CA ASP A 64 -12.55 15.73 -0.85
C ASP A 64 -12.62 14.48 0.04
N THR A 65 -12.40 13.31 -0.56
CA THR A 65 -12.37 11.99 0.10
C THR A 65 -11.09 11.69 0.89
N ASP A 66 -10.02 12.50 0.72
CA ASP A 66 -8.72 12.36 1.42
C ASP A 66 -8.72 12.94 2.84
N SER A 67 -9.81 13.60 3.24
CA SER A 67 -10.02 13.97 4.62
C SER A 67 -10.52 12.77 5.42
N LYS A 68 -10.23 12.71 6.74
CA LYS A 68 -10.85 11.73 7.67
C LYS A 68 -12.40 11.75 7.65
N ALA A 69 -13.02 12.71 6.95
CA ALA A 69 -14.46 12.77 6.73
C ALA A 69 -14.94 11.92 5.54
N GLY A 70 -14.09 11.58 4.56
CA GLY A 70 -14.49 10.95 3.30
C GLY A 70 -14.40 9.42 3.27
N PHE A 71 -13.21 8.86 3.48
CA PHE A 71 -13.03 7.39 3.53
C PHE A 71 -12.85 6.91 4.97
N ARG A 72 -13.70 5.97 5.39
CA ARG A 72 -13.66 5.38 6.73
C ARG A 72 -13.45 3.88 6.59
N ILE A 73 -12.31 3.40 7.10
CA ILE A 73 -11.91 1.99 7.05
C ILE A 73 -13.01 1.07 7.60
N ALA A 74 -13.65 1.46 8.70
CA ALA A 74 -14.77 0.73 9.30
C ALA A 74 -15.98 0.58 8.35
N GLU A 75 -16.35 1.63 7.63
CA GLU A 75 -17.47 1.60 6.68
C GLU A 75 -17.12 0.76 5.46
N PHE A 76 -15.87 0.83 4.99
CA PHE A 76 -15.36 -0.01 3.91
C PHE A 76 -15.40 -1.50 4.26
N PHE A 77 -14.89 -1.90 5.43
CA PHE A 77 -14.94 -3.30 5.85
C PHE A 77 -16.37 -3.77 6.15
N HIS A 78 -17.24 -2.88 6.65
CA HIS A 78 -18.66 -3.19 6.80
C HIS A 78 -19.33 -3.45 5.45
N PHE A 79 -19.05 -2.63 4.45
CA PHE A 79 -19.51 -2.84 3.07
C PHE A 79 -19.02 -4.18 2.51
N CYS A 80 -17.71 -4.46 2.62
CA CYS A 80 -17.12 -5.68 2.08
C CYS A 80 -17.67 -6.95 2.75
N ASN A 81 -17.76 -6.98 4.08
CA ASN A 81 -18.31 -8.13 4.81
C ASN A 81 -19.78 -8.38 4.43
N ASN A 82 -20.57 -7.31 4.27
CA ASN A 82 -21.96 -7.43 3.84
C ASN A 82 -22.12 -7.89 2.40
N LEU A 83 -21.09 -7.84 1.55
CA LEU A 83 -21.20 -8.26 0.16
C LEU A 83 -20.43 -9.53 -0.17
N LEU A 84 -19.61 -10.06 0.74
CA LEU A 84 -18.95 -11.33 0.51
C LEU A 84 -19.87 -12.53 0.78
N ILE A 85 -19.65 -13.59 0.00
CA ILE A 85 -20.17 -14.92 0.30
C ILE A 85 -19.56 -15.38 1.63
N LYS A 86 -20.36 -15.96 2.53
CA LYS A 86 -19.81 -16.54 3.77
C LYS A 86 -18.90 -17.71 3.44
N GLU A 87 -17.77 -17.81 4.14
CA GLU A 87 -16.78 -18.86 3.89
C GLU A 87 -17.41 -20.27 3.90
N PRO A 88 -17.46 -20.96 2.75
CA PRO A 88 -18.04 -22.28 2.65
C PRO A 88 -17.00 -23.37 2.98
N LYS A 89 -17.46 -24.54 3.42
CA LYS A 89 -16.59 -25.68 3.76
C LYS A 89 -15.88 -26.30 2.54
N ALA A 90 -16.28 -25.94 1.32
CA ALA A 90 -15.72 -26.51 0.10
C ALA A 90 -14.38 -25.84 -0.27
N LYS A 91 -13.39 -26.67 -0.63
CA LYS A 91 -12.06 -26.21 -1.05
C LYS A 91 -12.16 -25.29 -2.27
N GLY A 92 -11.42 -24.16 -2.24
CA GLY A 92 -11.34 -23.21 -3.35
C GLY A 92 -12.58 -22.30 -3.54
N LYS A 93 -13.49 -22.28 -2.56
CA LYS A 93 -14.70 -21.45 -2.59
C LYS A 93 -14.69 -20.36 -1.50
N ALA A 94 -13.58 -20.19 -0.78
CA ALA A 94 -13.44 -19.16 0.23
C ALA A 94 -13.46 -17.76 -0.41
N PRO A 95 -14.23 -16.80 0.16
CA PRO A 95 -14.20 -15.41 -0.28
C PRO A 95 -12.79 -14.83 -0.10
N CYS A 96 -12.36 -13.98 -1.02
CA CYS A 96 -11.05 -13.34 -0.97
C CYS A 96 -11.18 -11.83 -1.18
N MET A 97 -10.30 -11.07 -0.52
CA MET A 97 -10.12 -9.65 -0.76
C MET A 97 -8.66 -9.41 -1.12
N ILE A 98 -8.43 -8.67 -2.19
CA ILE A 98 -7.11 -8.19 -2.59
C ILE A 98 -7.12 -6.67 -2.45
N LEU A 99 -6.27 -6.17 -1.56
CA LEU A 99 -6.13 -4.74 -1.26
C LEU A 99 -4.83 -4.22 -1.83
N PHE A 100 -4.93 -3.26 -2.74
CA PHE A 100 -3.82 -2.41 -3.14
C PHE A 100 -3.85 -1.18 -2.22
N CYS A 101 -2.82 -1.05 -1.39
CA CYS A 101 -2.66 0.08 -0.48
C CYS A 101 -1.17 0.30 -0.21
N ALA A 102 -0.80 1.50 0.26
CA ALA A 102 0.56 1.76 0.71
C ALA A 102 0.95 0.78 1.83
N PHE A 103 2.16 0.23 1.78
CA PHE A 103 2.61 -0.80 2.72
C PHE A 103 2.41 -0.38 4.18
N GLU A 104 2.63 0.89 4.52
CA GLU A 104 2.47 1.43 5.87
C GLU A 104 1.02 1.35 6.38
N GLN A 105 0.02 1.43 5.48
CA GLN A 105 -1.40 1.37 5.81
C GLN A 105 -1.89 -0.08 6.02
N GLN A 106 -1.12 -1.08 5.58
CA GLN A 106 -1.56 -2.47 5.62
C GLN A 106 -1.80 -2.96 7.05
N PHE A 107 -1.03 -2.49 8.03
CA PHE A 107 -1.11 -3.00 9.40
C PHE A 107 -2.42 -2.57 10.07
N GLU A 108 -2.81 -1.31 9.91
CA GLU A 108 -4.11 -0.80 10.35
C GLU A 108 -5.25 -1.55 9.66
N LEU A 109 -5.13 -1.78 8.35
CA LEU A 109 -6.13 -2.49 7.57
C LEU A 109 -6.26 -3.96 8.01
N ILE A 110 -5.17 -4.66 8.29
CA ILE A 110 -5.17 -6.05 8.79
C ILE A 110 -5.88 -6.13 10.15
N GLU A 111 -5.57 -5.23 11.07
CA GLU A 111 -6.21 -5.21 12.39
C GLU A 111 -7.70 -4.88 12.30
N ALA A 112 -8.07 -3.89 11.49
CA ALA A 112 -9.47 -3.57 11.24
C ALA A 112 -10.20 -4.75 10.59
N ALA A 113 -9.61 -5.39 9.58
CA ALA A 113 -10.22 -6.50 8.85
C ALA A 113 -10.63 -7.66 9.77
N LYS A 114 -9.79 -8.00 10.77
CA LYS A 114 -10.09 -9.05 11.77
C LYS A 114 -11.41 -8.79 12.50
N GLN A 115 -11.69 -7.52 12.86
CA GLN A 115 -12.92 -7.14 13.56
C GLN A 115 -14.19 -7.40 12.72
N TYR A 116 -14.05 -7.48 11.39
CA TYR A 116 -15.13 -7.72 10.44
C TYR A 116 -15.12 -9.14 9.87
N GLY A 117 -14.38 -10.07 10.46
CA GLY A 117 -14.39 -11.50 10.10
C GLY A 117 -13.36 -11.91 9.04
N PHE A 118 -12.48 -11.00 8.63
CA PHE A 118 -11.33 -11.32 7.78
C PHE A 118 -10.15 -11.76 8.64
N ASN A 119 -10.25 -12.96 9.21
CA ASN A 119 -9.28 -13.46 10.19
C ASN A 119 -7.93 -13.86 9.58
N ASN A 120 -7.90 -14.09 8.27
CA ASN A 120 -6.73 -14.53 7.53
C ASN A 120 -6.28 -13.42 6.56
N TYR A 121 -4.99 -13.13 6.57
CA TYR A 121 -4.33 -12.26 5.60
C TYR A 121 -3.22 -13.07 4.94
N ILE A 122 -3.18 -13.02 3.61
CA ILE A 122 -2.10 -13.60 2.83
C ILE A 122 -1.30 -12.43 2.28
N ASN A 123 -0.04 -12.32 2.71
CA ASN A 123 0.88 -11.40 2.07
C ASN A 123 1.24 -11.99 0.70
N ILE A 124 0.57 -11.53 -0.35
CA ILE A 124 0.65 -12.08 -1.71
C ILE A 124 1.82 -11.53 -2.53
N PHE A 125 2.66 -10.66 -1.97
CA PHE A 125 3.54 -9.83 -2.78
C PHE A 125 5.02 -10.23 -2.71
N THR A 126 5.68 -10.04 -1.57
CA THR A 126 7.14 -10.20 -1.47
C THR A 126 7.60 -10.54 -0.07
N ASP A 127 8.56 -11.45 0.03
CA ASP A 127 9.28 -11.77 1.26
C ASP A 127 10.46 -10.81 1.50
N ILE A 128 11.11 -10.92 2.66
CA ILE A 128 12.39 -10.28 2.91
C ILE A 128 13.40 -10.74 1.84
N ASN A 129 14.21 -9.79 1.34
CA ASN A 129 15.16 -9.92 0.23
C ASN A 129 14.58 -10.01 -1.19
N ASP A 130 13.26 -10.11 -1.37
CA ASP A 130 12.66 -10.07 -2.69
C ASP A 130 12.82 -8.70 -3.36
N VAL A 131 12.71 -8.71 -4.69
CA VAL A 131 12.86 -7.53 -5.53
C VAL A 131 11.49 -6.93 -5.83
N VAL A 132 11.36 -5.64 -5.59
CA VAL A 132 10.20 -4.81 -5.94
C VAL A 132 10.67 -3.77 -6.97
N ILE A 133 9.95 -3.68 -8.09
CA ILE A 133 10.22 -2.70 -9.15
C ILE A 133 9.02 -1.76 -9.26
N ASP A 134 9.28 -0.46 -9.14
CA ASP A 134 8.30 0.60 -9.33
C ASP A 134 8.67 1.43 -10.58
N PRO A 135 8.03 1.18 -11.73
CA PRO A 135 8.38 1.86 -12.98
C PRO A 135 7.97 3.34 -13.02
N CYS A 136 7.20 3.82 -12.04
CA CYS A 136 6.69 5.19 -11.95
C CYS A 136 6.79 5.68 -10.50
N ALA A 137 8.00 5.70 -9.96
CA ALA A 137 8.26 5.80 -8.52
C ALA A 137 7.84 7.12 -7.88
N GLY A 138 7.65 8.20 -8.66
CA GLY A 138 7.25 9.50 -8.13
C GLY A 138 8.22 9.97 -7.04
N SER A 139 7.69 10.29 -5.86
CA SER A 139 8.50 10.69 -4.70
C SER A 139 9.32 9.56 -4.07
N GLY A 140 9.11 8.31 -4.46
CA GLY A 140 9.88 7.14 -3.99
C GLY A 140 9.37 6.50 -2.70
N THR A 141 8.11 6.72 -2.30
CA THR A 141 7.51 6.11 -1.09
C THR A 141 7.52 4.59 -1.13
N THR A 142 7.28 3.98 -2.30
CA THR A 142 7.40 2.52 -2.49
C THR A 142 8.80 2.02 -2.13
N LEU A 143 9.85 2.75 -2.52
CA LEU A 143 11.24 2.38 -2.25
C LEU A 143 11.61 2.57 -0.78
N LEU A 144 11.08 3.62 -0.14
CA LEU A 144 11.22 3.83 1.30
C LEU A 144 10.60 2.65 2.07
N ALA A 145 9.38 2.24 1.69
CA ALA A 145 8.76 1.06 2.26
C ALA A 145 9.65 -0.18 2.05
N CYS A 146 10.09 -0.45 0.82
CA CYS A 146 10.99 -1.57 0.54
C CYS A 146 12.20 -1.61 1.49
N LYS A 147 12.83 -0.45 1.73
CA LYS A 147 13.97 -0.32 2.64
C LYS A 147 13.61 -0.67 4.08
N ASN A 148 12.51 -0.14 4.61
CA ASN A 148 12.10 -0.36 6.01
C ASN A 148 11.76 -1.84 6.28
N LEU A 149 11.40 -2.55 5.22
CA LEU A 149 10.83 -3.90 5.29
C LEU A 149 11.78 -4.97 4.78
N GLY A 150 13.03 -4.60 4.48
CA GLY A 150 14.06 -5.54 4.06
C GLY A 150 13.83 -6.12 2.65
N ARG A 151 13.11 -5.41 1.77
CA ARG A 151 13.02 -5.72 0.35
C ARG A 151 14.07 -4.92 -0.44
N LYS A 152 14.37 -5.39 -1.65
CA LYS A 152 15.18 -4.63 -2.62
C LYS A 152 14.25 -3.84 -3.52
N GLY A 153 14.22 -2.52 -3.37
CA GLY A 153 13.42 -1.64 -4.22
C GLY A 153 14.24 -1.04 -5.36
N TYR A 154 13.68 -1.04 -6.57
CA TYR A 154 14.19 -0.29 -7.72
C TYR A 154 13.07 0.59 -8.28
N GLY A 155 13.30 1.89 -8.40
CA GLY A 155 12.30 2.82 -8.90
C GLY A 155 12.80 3.65 -10.07
N PHE A 156 11.89 3.98 -10.99
CA PHE A 156 12.16 4.85 -12.14
C PHE A 156 11.28 6.09 -12.05
N GLU A 157 11.88 7.27 -12.21
CA GLU A 157 11.16 8.55 -12.21
C GLU A 157 11.84 9.52 -13.18
N ILE A 158 11.04 10.23 -13.97
CA ILE A 158 11.51 11.12 -15.04
C ILE A 158 11.87 12.52 -14.53
N LYS A 159 11.23 12.99 -13.44
CA LYS A 159 11.44 14.32 -12.87
C LYS A 159 12.61 14.32 -11.90
N ARG A 160 13.65 15.10 -12.22
CA ARG A 160 14.91 15.17 -11.44
C ARG A 160 14.69 15.65 -10.01
N GLU A 161 13.74 16.55 -9.81
CA GLU A 161 13.39 17.11 -8.52
C GLU A 161 12.82 16.06 -7.56
N TYR A 162 12.08 15.07 -8.06
CA TYR A 162 11.57 13.97 -7.25
C TYR A 162 12.67 12.97 -6.91
N VAL A 163 13.54 12.64 -7.87
CA VAL A 163 14.71 11.79 -7.60
C VAL A 163 15.61 12.44 -6.54
N LYS A 164 15.89 13.74 -6.66
CA LYS A 164 16.66 14.50 -5.67
C LYS A 164 15.96 14.52 -4.31
N GLY A 165 14.65 14.81 -4.30
CA GLY A 165 13.83 14.83 -3.09
C GLY A 165 13.82 13.47 -2.37
N PHE A 166 13.78 12.37 -3.11
CA PHE A 166 13.86 11.02 -2.54
C PHE A 166 15.16 10.84 -1.74
N TYR A 167 16.33 11.08 -2.35
CA TYR A 167 17.61 10.84 -1.67
C TYR A 167 17.90 11.84 -0.54
N GLU A 168 17.55 13.11 -0.72
CA GLU A 168 17.89 14.16 0.26
C GLU A 168 16.90 14.23 1.42
N LYS A 169 15.63 13.85 1.20
CA LYS A 169 14.55 14.09 2.17
C LYS A 169 13.84 12.83 2.63
N LEU A 170 13.54 11.90 1.71
CA LEU A 170 12.69 10.75 2.04
C LEU A 170 13.50 9.54 2.53
N LEU A 171 14.54 9.14 1.81
CA LEU A 171 15.40 8.00 2.17
C LEU A 171 16.05 8.13 3.56
N PRO A 172 16.48 9.33 4.02
CA PRO A 172 17.01 9.49 5.38
C PRO A 172 15.99 9.21 6.48
N LEU A 173 14.68 9.22 6.17
CA LEU A 173 13.61 8.89 7.11
C LEU A 173 13.38 7.37 7.23
N ALA A 174 14.12 6.55 6.49
CA ALA A 174 14.00 5.10 6.56
C ALA A 174 14.29 4.61 7.98
N GLN A 175 13.27 4.02 8.61
CA GLN A 175 13.39 3.36 9.91
C GLN A 175 13.45 1.86 9.65
N GLY A 176 14.65 1.30 9.72
CA GLY A 176 14.81 -0.14 9.64
C GLY A 176 14.17 -0.81 10.85
N ASP A 177 13.26 -1.75 10.62
CA ASP A 177 12.69 -2.57 11.68
C ASP A 177 13.74 -3.54 12.24
N LEU A 178 13.90 -3.58 13.56
CA LEU A 178 14.92 -4.38 14.25
C LEU A 178 14.75 -5.89 14.00
N PHE A 179 13.52 -6.38 13.93
CA PHE A 179 13.23 -7.79 13.62
C PHE A 179 13.55 -8.12 12.17
N ILE A 180 13.30 -7.19 11.25
CA ILE A 180 13.70 -7.32 9.85
C ILE A 180 15.22 -7.35 9.72
N GLN A 181 15.96 -6.50 10.45
CA GLN A 181 17.44 -6.54 10.44
C GLN A 181 17.97 -7.88 10.96
N ALA A 182 17.41 -8.37 12.07
CA ALA A 182 17.81 -9.66 12.63
C ALA A 182 17.58 -10.82 11.65
N GLU A 183 16.44 -10.83 10.94
CA GLU A 183 16.13 -11.85 9.94
C GLU A 183 17.04 -11.74 8.70
N LEU A 184 17.34 -10.53 8.23
CA LEU A 184 18.31 -10.29 7.16
C LEU A 184 19.70 -10.85 7.51
N GLU A 185 20.21 -10.58 8.71
CA GLU A 185 21.49 -11.11 9.18
C GLU A 185 21.49 -12.64 9.27
N ARG A 186 20.39 -13.23 9.74
CA ARG A 186 20.23 -14.69 9.83
C ARG A 186 20.31 -15.34 8.46
N GLN A 187 19.61 -14.77 7.48
CA GLN A 187 19.62 -15.28 6.10
C GLN A 187 21.00 -15.13 5.44
N GLU A 188 21.71 -14.03 5.70
CA GLU A 188 23.05 -13.79 5.16
C GLU A 188 24.08 -14.78 5.73
N LYS A 189 24.07 -14.99 7.06
CA LYS A 189 24.89 -16.03 7.72
C LYS A 189 24.60 -17.41 7.13
N GLY A 190 23.32 -17.74 6.91
CA GLY A 190 22.91 -18.99 6.27
C GLY A 190 23.44 -19.15 4.84
N LYS A 191 23.42 -18.09 4.02
CA LYS A 191 23.99 -18.09 2.66
C LYS A 191 25.51 -18.26 2.68
N GLN A 192 26.21 -17.58 3.58
CA GLN A 192 27.67 -17.69 3.72
C GLN A 192 28.08 -19.11 4.12
N ALA A 193 27.39 -19.71 5.09
CA ALA A 193 27.62 -21.09 5.51
C ALA A 193 27.43 -22.08 4.35
N ARG A 194 26.37 -21.92 3.56
CA ARG A 194 26.11 -22.77 2.38
C ARG A 194 27.21 -22.61 1.30
N ARG A 195 27.66 -21.38 1.04
CA ARG A 195 28.76 -21.11 0.09
C ARG A 195 30.07 -21.72 0.54
N ALA A 196 30.42 -21.58 1.83
CA ALA A 196 31.62 -22.18 2.40
C ALA A 196 31.57 -23.72 2.30
N ALA A 197 30.41 -24.34 2.61
CA ALA A 197 30.23 -25.77 2.47
C ALA A 197 30.33 -26.25 1.01
N ALA A 198 29.86 -25.46 0.04
CA ALA A 198 30.00 -25.80 -1.38
C ALA A 198 31.46 -25.76 -1.86
N LEU A 199 32.26 -24.82 -1.35
CA LEU A 199 33.70 -24.70 -1.65
C LEU A 199 34.54 -25.83 -1.04
N ILE A 200 34.14 -26.35 0.13
CA ILE A 200 34.80 -27.50 0.77
C ILE A 200 34.50 -28.81 0.00
N ASN A 201 33.34 -28.89 -0.64
CA ASN A 201 32.87 -30.09 -1.35
C ASN A 201 33.10 -30.04 -2.88
N ALA A 202 33.82 -29.03 -3.38
CA ALA A 202 34.19 -28.85 -4.79
C ALA A 202 35.68 -29.15 -4.99
#